data_AF-A0A8S1TG28-F1
#
_entry.id   AF-A0A8S1TG28-F1
#
_cell.length_a   1.000
_cell.length_b   1.000
_cell.length_c   1.000
_cell.angle_alpha   90.00
_cell.angle_beta   90.00
_cell.angle_gamma   90.00
#
_symmetry.space_group_name_H-M   'P 1'
#
loop_
_entity.id
_entity.type
_entity.pdbx_description
1 polymer ?
#
loop_
_entity_poly.entity_id
_entity_poly.type
_entity_poly.pdbx_seq_one_letter_code
_entity_poly.pdbx_strand_id
1 'polypeptide(L)'
;MIKLITKADQFGAVYRPTFNSKDAYQTFFGGLITITLYSLCISYMIYMFIQWGTRQILPRSSLSEEVKEDLFMEFDYDLVQIKLTNDVDPFSKVNNILVPQFYVLTNQVKSDPVIVFPNADDWVVPKNYKFKLSPTENLDIQLQFIACSSEYIIEGMTCASDQEISNFFNSKTTITVIIQVTKFNVKTEEFYRIPKKLEFIIQKEQTIFNKYSVKTSYAYIDNGIVFPSNNEYQFISDYTLATQSLQLNTQQQIYKKSIYAQFTFSLDNIQQINYITYAHLDEVLASIGSIWSIILILSYCAVLFNEFNQSEYLYRKIISFYYPQFRFLQIRQNFIGKIIKVTGYGQSYDPIEFTKYYEKLKQDAAQKMKVKNILYEISRIQFILQSIQERNLILNSHNVGIKLKILDKDSSEFPNILPNENQLNDNDFMLLSKPKLNNKTDPGKNKFYQLNVMNHTRIETTQINTSQDKFTLIT
;
A
#
# COMPACT_ATOMS: atom_id res chain seq x y z
N MET A 1 16.59 12.36 31.08
CA MET A 1 16.46 11.86 29.69
C MET A 1 16.34 10.33 29.62
N ILE A 2 17.31 9.56 30.12
CA ILE A 2 17.31 8.08 30.07
C ILE A 2 16.05 7.46 30.68
N LYS A 3 15.62 7.91 31.88
CA LYS A 3 14.39 7.44 32.55
C LYS A 3 13.08 7.73 31.78
N LEU A 4 13.09 8.73 30.90
CA LEU A 4 11.94 9.12 30.08
C LEU A 4 11.83 8.21 28.85
N ILE A 5 12.98 7.93 28.21
CA ILE A 5 13.07 7.01 27.07
C ILE A 5 12.73 5.58 27.49
N THR A 6 13.20 5.12 28.65
CA THR A 6 12.83 3.79 29.16
C THR A 6 11.32 3.67 29.43
N LYS A 7 10.66 4.74 29.89
CA LYS A 7 9.20 4.74 30.10
C LYS A 7 8.39 4.75 28.81
N ALA A 8 8.98 5.22 27.71
CA ALA A 8 8.37 5.21 26.38
C ALA A 8 8.44 3.83 25.71
N ASP A 9 9.13 2.85 26.32
CA ASP A 9 9.16 1.47 25.86
C ASP A 9 7.79 0.80 26.06
N GLN A 10 6.97 0.82 25.01
CA GLN A 10 5.70 0.10 24.94
C GLN A 10 5.91 -1.40 24.64
N PHE A 11 7.11 -1.80 24.24
CA PHE A 11 7.47 -3.18 23.91
C PHE A 11 8.25 -3.86 25.03
N GLY A 12 8.17 -3.30 26.24
CA GLY A 12 8.81 -3.85 27.43
C GLY A 12 8.31 -5.28 27.70
N ALA A 13 9.24 -6.18 28.00
CA ALA A 13 8.92 -7.56 28.33
C ALA A 13 8.31 -7.62 29.74
N VAL A 14 7.07 -8.06 29.87
CA VAL A 14 6.48 -8.34 31.18
C VAL A 14 6.92 -9.74 31.60
N TYR A 15 7.84 -9.83 32.54
CA TYR A 15 8.10 -11.11 33.20
C TYR A 15 6.84 -11.52 33.95
N ARG A 16 6.20 -12.60 33.52
CA ARG A 16 5.06 -13.21 34.21
C ARG A 16 5.50 -14.48 34.95
N PRO A 17 6.20 -14.40 36.09
CA PRO A 17 5.99 -15.41 37.12
C PRO A 17 4.59 -15.10 37.65
N THR A 18 3.66 -16.04 37.66
CA THR A 18 2.27 -15.82 38.10
C THR A 18 2.16 -15.33 39.55
N PHE A 19 2.37 -14.03 39.77
CA PHE A 19 2.00 -13.20 40.92
C PHE A 19 1.96 -11.77 40.37
N ASN A 20 0.87 -11.04 40.62
CA ASN A 20 0.55 -9.73 40.05
C ASN A 20 1.62 -8.61 40.27
N SER A 21 2.79 -8.67 39.63
CA SER A 21 3.72 -7.56 39.55
C SER A 21 3.55 -6.85 38.20
N LYS A 22 3.16 -5.58 38.21
CA LYS A 22 3.02 -4.74 37.00
C LYS A 22 4.37 -4.26 36.43
N ASP A 23 5.48 -4.79 36.93
CA ASP A 23 6.81 -4.30 36.59
C ASP A 23 7.28 -4.95 35.27
N ALA A 24 7.01 -4.26 34.16
CA ALA A 24 7.57 -4.58 32.86
C ALA A 24 9.08 -4.28 32.84
N TYR A 25 9.88 -5.20 32.31
CA TYR A 25 11.28 -4.93 32.00
C TYR A 25 11.34 -4.10 30.74
N GLN A 26 11.47 -2.80 30.95
CA GLN A 26 11.62 -1.79 29.91
C GLN A 26 13.11 -1.52 29.67
N THR A 27 13.50 -1.46 28.40
CA THR A 27 14.87 -1.15 28.00
C THR A 27 14.96 0.23 27.36
N PHE A 28 16.10 0.88 27.52
CA PHE A 28 16.38 2.14 26.82
C PHE A 28 16.31 1.95 25.28
N PHE A 29 16.77 0.79 24.81
CA PHE A 29 16.76 0.44 23.39
C PHE A 29 15.33 0.21 22.86
N GLY A 30 14.48 -0.49 23.62
CA GLY A 30 13.06 -0.66 23.30
C GLY A 30 12.30 0.67 23.25
N GLY A 31 12.60 1.58 24.17
CA GLY A 31 12.08 2.94 24.15
C GLY A 31 12.49 3.76 22.92
N LEU A 32 13.76 3.66 22.51
CA LEU A 32 14.27 4.32 21.31
C LEU A 32 13.62 3.75 20.04
N ILE A 33 13.47 2.43 19.95
CA ILE A 33 12.76 1.76 18.86
C ILE A 33 11.29 2.23 18.79
N THR A 34 10.62 2.28 19.95
CA THR A 34 9.23 2.74 20.04
C THR A 34 9.07 4.14 19.48
N ILE A 35 9.87 5.11 19.96
CA ILE A 35 9.82 6.50 19.50
C ILE A 35 10.10 6.60 18.00
N THR A 36 11.12 5.88 17.51
CA THR A 36 11.49 5.89 16.09
C THR A 36 10.36 5.36 15.22
N LEU A 37 9.75 4.23 15.60
CA LEU A 37 8.66 3.62 14.85
C LEU A 37 7.43 4.54 14.80
N TYR A 38 7.00 5.09 15.94
CA TYR A 38 5.87 6.02 15.98
C TYR A 38 6.15 7.30 15.16
N SER A 39 7.37 7.82 15.23
CA SER A 39 7.75 8.98 14.41
C SER A 39 7.68 8.67 12.92
N LEU A 40 8.13 7.49 12.49
CA LEU A 40 8.04 7.06 11.10
C LEU A 40 6.57 6.88 10.66
N CYS A 41 5.70 6.31 11.51
CA CYS A 41 4.26 6.21 11.25
C CYS A 41 3.63 7.57 10.99
N ILE A 42 3.86 8.52 11.91
CA ILE A 42 3.25 9.85 11.85
C ILE A 42 3.76 10.61 10.63
N SER A 43 5.07 10.56 10.37
CA SER A 43 5.67 11.18 9.19
C SER A 43 5.08 10.61 7.89
N TYR A 44 4.93 9.29 7.80
CA TYR A 44 4.33 8.64 6.64
C TYR A 44 2.85 9.00 6.47
N MET A 45 2.09 9.02 7.57
CA MET A 45 0.68 9.43 7.57
C MET A 45 0.52 10.86 7.05
N ILE A 46 1.33 11.81 7.56
CA ILE A 46 1.34 13.21 7.10
C ILE A 46 1.70 13.26 5.61
N TYR A 47 2.74 12.52 5.19
CA TYR A 47 3.13 12.44 3.80
C TYR A 47 1.98 11.96 2.89
N MET A 48 1.28 10.89 3.27
CA MET A 48 0.13 10.37 2.52
C MET A 48 -1.02 11.36 2.44
N PHE A 49 -1.34 12.06 3.53
CA PHE A 49 -2.36 13.11 3.52
C PHE A 49 -1.97 14.30 2.63
N ILE A 50 -0.70 14.69 2.60
CA ILE A 50 -0.22 15.75 1.70
C ILE A 50 -0.34 15.28 0.24
N GLN A 51 0.12 14.07 -0.07
CA GLN A 51 0.04 13.50 -1.41
C GLN A 51 -1.42 13.40 -1.91
N TRP A 52 -2.33 12.97 -1.03
CA TRP A 52 -3.76 12.91 -1.30
C TRP A 52 -4.37 14.30 -1.49
N GLY A 53 -4.15 15.22 -0.55
CA GLY A 53 -4.69 16.58 -0.60
C GLY A 53 -4.15 17.40 -1.77
N THR A 54 -2.94 17.11 -2.24
CA THR A 54 -2.34 17.74 -3.43
C THR A 54 -2.60 17.00 -4.74
N ARG A 55 -3.44 15.95 -4.72
CA ARG A 55 -3.82 15.15 -5.91
C ARG A 55 -2.61 14.57 -6.67
N GLN A 56 -1.55 14.25 -5.94
CA GLN A 56 -0.35 13.63 -6.50
C GLN A 56 -0.47 12.10 -6.58
N ILE A 57 -1.46 11.52 -5.88
CA ILE A 57 -1.84 10.12 -6.05
C ILE A 57 -2.54 9.98 -7.42
N LEU A 58 -1.91 9.25 -8.33
CA LEU A 58 -2.45 9.02 -9.66
C LEU A 58 -3.80 8.29 -9.57
N PRO A 59 -4.85 8.80 -10.26
CA PRO A 59 -6.12 8.11 -10.29
C PRO A 59 -5.99 6.79 -11.05
N ARG A 60 -6.87 5.85 -10.71
CA ARG A 60 -7.02 4.60 -11.47
C ARG A 60 -7.85 4.91 -12.71
N SER A 61 -7.37 4.48 -13.87
CA SER A 61 -8.10 4.62 -15.12
C SER A 61 -8.37 3.26 -15.71
N SER A 62 -9.61 3.03 -16.14
CA SER A 62 -9.98 1.92 -17.00
C SER A 62 -10.60 2.45 -18.29
N LEU A 63 -10.18 1.85 -19.41
CA LEU A 63 -10.68 2.13 -20.74
C LEU A 63 -11.49 0.92 -21.21
N SER A 64 -12.69 1.17 -21.70
CA SER A 64 -13.54 0.19 -22.37
C SER A 64 -14.02 0.76 -23.69
N GLU A 65 -14.32 -0.10 -24.65
CA GLU A 65 -14.91 0.30 -25.93
C GLU A 65 -16.26 -0.40 -26.08
N GLU A 66 -17.27 0.37 -26.49
CA GLU A 66 -18.63 -0.12 -26.71
C GLU A 66 -19.11 0.34 -28.10
N VAL A 67 -19.87 -0.50 -28.78
CA VAL A 67 -20.52 -0.12 -30.04
C VAL A 67 -21.90 0.43 -29.69
N LYS A 68 -22.16 1.69 -30.03
CA LYS A 68 -23.51 2.27 -29.92
C LYS A 68 -24.11 2.51 -31.29
N GLU A 69 -25.39 2.17 -31.37
CA GLU A 69 -26.20 2.36 -32.57
C GLU A 69 -26.95 3.70 -32.56
N ASP A 70 -27.16 4.31 -31.39
CA ASP A 70 -27.83 5.59 -31.23
C ASP A 70 -26.94 6.59 -30.48
N LEU A 71 -26.57 7.65 -31.17
CA LEU A 71 -25.67 8.69 -30.73
C LEU A 71 -26.10 10.04 -31.27
N PHE A 72 -26.16 11.02 -30.38
CA PHE A 72 -26.41 12.40 -30.73
C PHE A 72 -25.32 13.26 -30.09
N MET A 73 -24.83 14.24 -30.85
CA MET A 73 -23.84 15.17 -30.36
C MET A 73 -24.04 16.55 -30.98
N GLU A 74 -24.06 17.55 -30.10
CA GLU A 74 -24.09 18.96 -30.44
C GLU A 74 -22.90 19.65 -29.77
N PHE A 75 -22.22 20.50 -30.52
CA PHE A 75 -21.01 21.17 -30.08
C PHE A 75 -21.28 22.65 -29.82
N ASP A 76 -20.78 23.14 -28.70
CA ASP A 76 -20.75 24.57 -28.37
C ASP A 76 -19.48 25.27 -28.90
N TYR A 77 -18.71 24.59 -29.76
CA TYR A 77 -17.46 25.08 -30.33
C TYR A 77 -17.25 24.62 -31.77
N ASP A 78 -16.31 25.29 -32.45
CA ASP A 78 -15.91 24.97 -33.82
C ASP A 78 -15.05 23.69 -33.83
N LEU A 79 -15.68 22.52 -34.02
CA LEU A 79 -14.97 21.23 -34.08
C LEU A 79 -14.00 21.17 -35.27
N VAL A 80 -14.42 21.70 -36.43
CA VAL A 80 -13.67 21.65 -37.68
C VAL A 80 -13.41 23.05 -38.20
N GLN A 81 -12.17 23.31 -38.59
CA GLN A 81 -11.76 24.54 -39.25
C GLN A 81 -10.91 24.18 -40.48
N ILE A 82 -11.20 24.79 -41.62
CA ILE A 82 -10.48 24.52 -42.87
C ILE A 82 -9.92 25.81 -43.44
N LYS A 83 -8.62 25.82 -43.74
CA LYS A 83 -7.94 26.96 -44.37
C LYS A 83 -7.26 26.50 -45.64
N LEU A 84 -7.34 27.33 -46.68
CA LEU A 84 -6.50 27.17 -47.86
C LEU A 84 -5.32 28.12 -47.72
N THR A 85 -4.12 27.58 -47.87
CA THR A 85 -2.89 28.36 -47.83
C THR A 85 -2.37 28.48 -49.26
N ASN A 86 -2.42 29.69 -49.80
CA ASN A 86 -1.85 30.05 -51.09
C ASN A 86 -1.58 31.57 -51.15
N ASP A 87 -0.79 32.01 -52.12
CA ASP A 87 -0.52 33.42 -52.41
C ASP A 87 -1.77 34.14 -52.99
N VAL A 88 -2.73 33.38 -53.52
CA VAL A 88 -4.00 33.86 -54.06
C VAL A 88 -5.14 33.36 -53.18
N ASP A 89 -5.97 34.26 -52.67
CA ASP A 89 -7.20 33.91 -51.94
C ASP A 89 -8.21 33.28 -52.92
N PRO A 90 -8.50 31.96 -52.81
CA PRO A 90 -9.41 31.30 -53.73
C PRO A 90 -10.87 31.62 -53.48
N PHE A 91 -11.20 32.34 -52.40
CA PHE A 91 -12.55 32.65 -51.94
C PHE A 91 -12.94 34.13 -52.10
N SER A 92 -12.10 34.92 -52.77
CA SER A 92 -12.34 36.34 -53.03
C SER A 92 -13.69 36.54 -53.73
N LYS A 93 -14.39 37.63 -53.38
CA LYS A 93 -15.66 38.01 -54.05
C LYS A 93 -15.44 38.33 -55.53
N VAL A 94 -14.29 38.87 -55.88
CA VAL A 94 -13.90 39.20 -57.26
C VAL A 94 -12.80 38.22 -57.67
N ASN A 95 -13.00 37.51 -58.78
CA ASN A 95 -12.13 36.43 -59.26
C ASN A 95 -12.10 35.23 -58.31
N ASN A 96 -13.28 34.75 -57.93
CA ASN A 96 -13.45 33.55 -57.11
C ASN A 96 -13.01 32.30 -57.89
N ILE A 97 -12.20 31.44 -57.26
CA ILE A 97 -11.71 30.20 -57.87
C ILE A 97 -12.51 29.00 -57.32
N LEU A 98 -12.71 28.96 -56.00
CA LEU A 98 -13.36 27.87 -55.30
C LEU A 98 -14.56 28.34 -54.50
N VAL A 99 -15.69 27.65 -54.65
CA VAL A 99 -16.88 27.92 -53.82
C VAL A 99 -16.99 26.82 -52.76
N PRO A 100 -16.82 27.14 -51.46
CA PRO A 100 -17.04 26.22 -50.36
C PRO A 100 -18.54 26.01 -50.14
N GLN A 101 -19.01 24.78 -50.36
CA GLN A 101 -20.39 24.37 -50.17
C GLN A 101 -20.49 23.42 -48.99
N PHE A 102 -21.34 23.78 -48.03
CA PHE A 102 -21.68 22.98 -46.87
C PHE A 102 -23.00 22.25 -47.09
N TYR A 103 -23.01 20.96 -46.78
CA TYR A 103 -24.16 20.08 -46.88
C TYR A 103 -24.37 19.36 -45.56
N VAL A 104 -25.64 19.24 -45.16
CA VAL A 104 -26.07 18.26 -44.17
C VAL A 104 -26.53 17.03 -44.94
N LEU A 105 -25.96 15.88 -44.61
CA LEU A 105 -26.29 14.59 -45.20
C LEU A 105 -27.23 13.87 -44.24
N THR A 106 -28.49 13.66 -44.65
CA THR A 106 -29.43 12.81 -43.91
C THR A 106 -29.54 11.47 -44.63
N ASN A 107 -29.04 10.38 -44.04
CA ASN A 107 -28.99 9.06 -44.68
C ASN A 107 -28.36 9.11 -46.08
N GLN A 108 -27.26 9.86 -46.23
CA GLN A 108 -26.55 10.12 -47.51
C GLN A 108 -27.29 11.00 -48.53
N VAL A 109 -28.51 11.46 -48.22
CA VAL A 109 -29.23 12.44 -49.03
C VAL A 109 -28.74 13.85 -48.65
N LYS A 110 -28.32 14.62 -49.65
CA LYS A 110 -27.80 15.99 -49.48
C LYS A 110 -28.94 16.97 -49.28
N SER A 111 -28.80 17.84 -48.27
CA SER A 111 -29.57 19.07 -48.16
C SER A 111 -29.24 20.04 -49.30
N ASP A 112 -29.98 21.15 -49.39
CA ASP A 112 -29.56 22.28 -50.21
C ASP A 112 -28.20 22.82 -49.72
N PRO A 113 -27.30 23.23 -50.64
CA PRO A 113 -25.99 23.74 -50.29
C PRO A 113 -26.09 25.10 -49.58
N VAL A 114 -25.35 25.24 -48.48
CA VAL A 114 -25.08 26.55 -47.87
C VAL A 114 -23.66 26.96 -48.24
N ILE A 115 -23.50 28.13 -48.85
CA ILE A 115 -22.16 28.66 -49.18
C ILE A 115 -21.54 29.23 -47.91
N VAL A 116 -20.35 28.75 -47.53
CA VAL A 116 -19.66 29.14 -46.29
C VAL A 116 -18.38 29.89 -46.62
N PHE A 117 -18.44 31.21 -46.62
CA PHE A 117 -17.24 32.03 -46.84
C PHE A 117 -16.27 31.97 -45.66
N PRO A 118 -14.97 32.14 -45.92
CA PRO A 118 -13.99 32.26 -44.86
C PRO A 118 -14.29 33.41 -43.91
N ASN A 119 -13.90 33.26 -42.65
CA ASN A 119 -13.89 34.36 -41.69
C ASN A 119 -12.71 35.32 -41.97
N ALA A 120 -12.54 36.34 -41.12
CA ALA A 120 -11.47 37.34 -41.26
C ALA A 120 -10.03 36.77 -41.19
N ASP A 121 -9.87 35.53 -40.72
CA ASP A 121 -8.60 34.82 -40.58
C ASP A 121 -8.39 33.76 -41.70
N ASP A 122 -9.22 33.80 -42.74
CA ASP A 122 -9.30 32.88 -43.88
C ASP A 122 -9.70 31.43 -43.53
N TRP A 123 -10.38 31.22 -42.40
CA TRP A 123 -10.92 29.92 -42.03
C TRP A 123 -12.36 29.75 -42.50
N VAL A 124 -12.59 28.69 -43.26
CA VAL A 124 -13.92 28.15 -43.52
C VAL A 124 -14.34 27.31 -42.33
N VAL A 125 -15.26 27.86 -41.55
CA VAL A 125 -15.77 27.25 -40.32
C VAL A 125 -17.27 26.96 -40.51
N PRO A 126 -17.67 25.68 -40.61
CA PRO A 126 -19.07 25.34 -40.60
C PRO A 126 -19.71 25.78 -39.28
N LYS A 127 -20.97 26.22 -39.28
CA LYS A 127 -21.69 26.63 -38.06
C LYS A 127 -22.98 25.84 -37.88
N ASN A 128 -23.45 25.74 -36.64
CA ASN A 128 -24.75 25.17 -36.27
C ASN A 128 -24.99 23.75 -36.79
N TYR A 129 -24.01 22.86 -36.64
CA TYR A 129 -24.15 21.48 -37.06
C TYR A 129 -24.30 20.53 -35.88
N LYS A 130 -25.11 19.51 -36.10
CA LYS A 130 -25.36 18.41 -35.17
C LYS A 130 -24.99 17.12 -35.86
N PHE A 131 -24.42 16.20 -35.11
CA PHE A 131 -24.24 14.86 -35.59
C PHE A 131 -25.24 13.94 -34.93
N LYS A 132 -25.76 13.01 -35.71
CA LYS A 132 -26.64 11.96 -35.23
C LYS A 132 -26.26 10.68 -35.95
N LEU A 133 -26.10 9.61 -35.19
CA LEU A 133 -25.97 8.26 -35.70
C LEU A 133 -27.13 7.50 -35.07
N SER A 134 -28.06 7.00 -35.88
CA SER A 134 -29.16 6.16 -35.40
C SER A 134 -29.51 5.14 -36.48
N PRO A 135 -30.14 4.00 -36.13
CA PRO A 135 -30.51 3.00 -37.12
C PRO A 135 -31.41 3.54 -38.25
N THR A 136 -32.17 4.60 -37.96
CA THR A 136 -33.15 5.21 -38.87
C THR A 136 -32.64 6.49 -39.53
N GLU A 137 -31.70 7.19 -38.91
CA GLU A 137 -31.28 8.52 -39.31
C GLU A 137 -29.82 8.78 -38.95
N ASN A 138 -28.99 8.97 -39.96
CA ASN A 138 -27.61 9.42 -39.84
C ASN A 138 -27.49 10.85 -40.38
N LEU A 139 -27.06 11.76 -39.51
CA LEU A 139 -26.74 13.14 -39.84
C LEU A 139 -25.22 13.29 -39.90
N ASP A 140 -24.71 13.30 -41.13
CA ASP A 140 -23.32 13.57 -41.45
C ASP A 140 -23.19 14.98 -42.01
N ILE A 141 -21.96 15.49 -41.99
CA ILE A 141 -21.62 16.80 -42.54
C ILE A 141 -20.71 16.61 -43.72
N GLN A 142 -20.90 17.41 -44.76
CA GLN A 142 -20.03 17.39 -45.92
C GLN A 142 -19.69 18.81 -46.37
N LEU A 143 -18.40 19.12 -46.41
CA LEU A 143 -17.87 20.32 -47.04
C LEU A 143 -17.26 19.97 -48.39
N GLN A 144 -17.65 20.69 -49.44
CA GLN A 144 -17.13 20.53 -50.79
C GLN A 144 -16.51 21.83 -51.27
N PHE A 145 -15.34 21.75 -51.88
CA PHE A 145 -14.70 22.85 -52.59
C PHE A 145 -14.90 22.62 -54.08
N ILE A 146 -15.81 23.35 -54.68
CA ILE A 146 -16.17 23.22 -56.09
C ILE A 146 -15.57 24.34 -56.92
N ALA A 147 -15.40 24.11 -58.22
CA ALA A 147 -15.06 25.20 -59.14
C ALA A 147 -16.15 26.28 -59.13
N CYS A 148 -15.74 27.54 -59.21
CA CYS A 148 -16.67 28.65 -59.41
C CYS A 148 -17.45 28.46 -60.72
N SER A 149 -18.78 28.58 -60.64
CA SER A 149 -19.71 28.52 -61.77
C SER A 149 -20.84 29.52 -61.53
N SER A 150 -21.39 30.08 -62.61
CA SER A 150 -22.47 31.09 -62.57
C SER A 150 -23.71 30.66 -61.78
N GLU A 151 -23.95 29.35 -61.64
CA GLU A 151 -25.05 28.79 -60.86
C GLU A 151 -24.92 29.03 -59.34
N TYR A 152 -23.71 29.23 -58.83
CA TYR A 152 -23.41 29.33 -57.39
C TYR A 152 -22.90 30.72 -56.99
N ILE A 153 -22.98 31.69 -57.91
CA ILE A 153 -22.57 33.08 -57.69
C ILE A 153 -23.70 33.83 -57.00
N ILE A 154 -23.39 34.46 -55.86
CA ILE A 154 -24.27 35.44 -55.21
C ILE A 154 -24.07 36.80 -55.91
N GLU A 155 -25.09 37.67 -55.91
CA GLU A 155 -25.01 39.00 -56.53
C GLU A 155 -23.71 39.74 -56.16
N GLY A 156 -22.98 40.18 -57.18
CA GLY A 156 -21.72 40.91 -57.04
C GLY A 156 -20.46 40.04 -56.98
N MET A 157 -20.56 38.72 -57.12
CA MET A 157 -19.38 37.84 -57.27
C MET A 157 -19.05 37.53 -58.73
N THR A 158 -17.77 37.37 -59.03
CA THR A 158 -17.29 36.96 -60.37
C THR A 158 -16.33 35.79 -60.24
N CYS A 159 -16.39 34.84 -61.18
CA CYS A 159 -15.41 33.76 -61.25
C CYS A 159 -14.09 34.24 -61.86
N ALA A 160 -12.99 33.63 -61.42
CA ALA A 160 -11.65 33.86 -61.98
C ALA A 160 -11.54 33.37 -63.43
N SER A 161 -10.57 33.93 -64.15
CA SER A 161 -10.22 33.49 -65.51
C SER A 161 -9.47 32.15 -65.50
N ASP A 162 -9.51 31.41 -66.61
CA ASP A 162 -8.80 30.12 -66.76
C ASP A 162 -7.28 30.22 -66.48
N GLN A 163 -6.69 31.39 -66.76
CA GLN A 163 -5.28 31.67 -66.48
C GLN A 163 -5.02 31.78 -64.97
N GLU A 164 -5.86 32.52 -64.23
CA GLU A 164 -5.75 32.64 -62.78
C GLU A 164 -5.99 31.30 -62.08
N ILE A 165 -7.00 30.54 -62.53
CA ILE A 165 -7.28 29.18 -62.04
C ILE A 165 -6.05 28.29 -62.25
N SER A 166 -5.43 28.34 -63.43
CA SER A 166 -4.24 27.53 -63.73
C SER A 166 -3.03 27.96 -62.88
N ASN A 167 -2.84 29.26 -62.67
CA ASN A 167 -1.78 29.77 -61.78
C ASN A 167 -1.98 29.30 -60.33
N PHE A 168 -3.21 29.31 -59.83
CA PHE A 168 -3.57 28.86 -58.48
C PHE A 168 -3.25 27.37 -58.24
N PHE A 169 -3.56 26.49 -59.19
CA PHE A 169 -3.24 25.07 -59.04
C PHE A 169 -1.74 24.78 -59.25
N ASN A 170 -1.02 25.65 -59.97
CA ASN A 170 0.42 25.53 -60.15
C ASN A 170 1.22 25.99 -58.92
N SER A 171 0.65 26.84 -58.06
CA SER A 171 1.35 27.43 -56.89
C SER A 171 1.43 26.53 -55.65
N LYS A 172 1.24 25.20 -55.77
CA LYS A 172 1.24 24.23 -54.65
C LYS A 172 0.28 24.60 -53.51
N THR A 173 -0.98 24.86 -53.86
CA THR A 173 -2.01 25.14 -52.85
C THR A 173 -2.20 23.98 -51.88
N THR A 174 -2.20 24.28 -50.58
CA THR A 174 -2.51 23.30 -49.52
C THR A 174 -3.83 23.63 -48.82
N ILE A 175 -4.62 22.59 -48.52
CA ILE A 175 -5.75 22.65 -47.60
C ILE A 175 -5.28 22.15 -46.24
N THR A 176 -5.34 23.02 -45.24
CA THR A 176 -5.15 22.67 -43.85
C THR A 176 -6.50 22.43 -43.21
N VAL A 177 -6.71 21.22 -42.68
CA VAL A 177 -7.89 20.86 -41.88
C VAL A 177 -7.45 20.75 -40.42
N ILE A 178 -8.11 21.49 -39.54
CA ILE A 178 -7.94 21.40 -38.10
C ILE A 178 -9.19 20.77 -37.50
N ILE A 179 -8.98 19.69 -36.74
CA ILE A 179 -10.04 19.06 -35.94
C ILE A 179 -9.65 19.19 -34.47
N GLN A 180 -10.56 19.75 -33.67
CA GLN A 180 -10.37 19.94 -32.24
C GLN A 180 -10.75 18.66 -31.49
N VAL A 181 -9.75 17.95 -30.95
CA VAL A 181 -10.00 16.81 -30.05
C VAL A 181 -9.86 17.26 -28.60
N THR A 182 -10.58 16.64 -27.69
CA THR A 182 -10.57 16.97 -26.27
C THR A 182 -9.87 15.85 -25.48
N LYS A 183 -9.01 16.25 -24.54
CA LYS A 183 -8.38 15.34 -23.58
C LYS A 183 -8.63 15.79 -22.16
N PHE A 184 -8.69 14.83 -21.25
CA PHE A 184 -8.81 15.09 -19.83
C PHE A 184 -7.44 15.12 -19.16
N ASN A 185 -7.16 16.16 -18.38
CA ASN A 185 -5.94 16.24 -17.57
C ASN A 185 -6.22 15.74 -16.15
N VAL A 186 -5.70 14.57 -15.80
CA VAL A 186 -5.89 13.94 -14.49
C VAL A 186 -5.34 14.74 -13.31
N LYS A 187 -4.41 15.67 -13.53
CA LYS A 187 -3.84 16.50 -12.45
C LYS A 187 -4.65 17.76 -12.19
N THR A 188 -5.13 18.42 -13.24
CA THR A 188 -5.90 19.66 -13.13
C THR A 188 -7.40 19.41 -13.06
N GLU A 189 -7.86 18.20 -13.37
CA GLU A 189 -9.29 17.84 -13.52
C GLU A 189 -10.02 18.64 -14.59
N GLU A 190 -9.28 19.14 -15.58
CA GLU A 190 -9.83 19.97 -16.65
C GLU A 190 -9.72 19.27 -18.00
N PHE A 191 -10.76 19.46 -18.80
CA PHE A 191 -10.74 19.12 -20.21
C PHE A 191 -10.05 20.23 -20.98
N TYR A 192 -9.12 19.85 -21.85
CA TYR A 192 -8.41 20.77 -22.72
C TYR A 192 -8.46 20.27 -24.16
N ARG A 193 -8.52 21.22 -25.09
CA ARG A 193 -8.63 20.95 -26.52
C ARG A 193 -7.24 20.94 -27.16
N ILE A 194 -7.03 19.99 -28.06
CA ILE A 194 -5.81 19.82 -28.82
C ILE A 194 -6.19 19.90 -30.30
N PRO A 195 -5.67 20.90 -31.05
CA PRO A 195 -5.89 20.98 -32.48
C PRO A 195 -5.04 19.92 -33.19
N LYS A 196 -5.68 18.97 -33.86
CA LYS A 196 -5.00 18.05 -34.78
C LYS A 196 -5.05 18.65 -36.18
N LYS A 197 -3.86 18.95 -36.73
CA LYS A 197 -3.70 19.56 -38.06
C LYS A 197 -3.39 18.49 -39.10
N LEU A 198 -4.06 18.57 -40.24
CA LEU A 198 -3.83 17.74 -41.42
C LEU A 198 -3.71 18.63 -42.65
N GLU A 199 -2.81 18.29 -43.56
CA GLU A 199 -2.54 19.07 -44.77
C GLU A 199 -2.67 18.21 -46.02
N PHE A 200 -3.35 18.74 -47.02
CA PHE A 200 -3.58 18.09 -48.32
C PHE A 200 -3.20 19.04 -49.44
N ILE A 201 -2.57 18.53 -50.49
CA ILE A 201 -2.25 19.34 -51.68
C ILE A 201 -3.42 19.22 -52.66
N ILE A 202 -3.97 20.34 -53.12
CA ILE A 202 -4.99 20.32 -54.18
C ILE A 202 -4.32 20.29 -55.55
N GLN A 203 -4.83 19.47 -56.46
CA GLN A 203 -4.38 19.40 -57.84
C GLN A 203 -5.53 19.69 -58.81
N LYS A 204 -5.22 20.26 -59.98
CA LYS A 204 -6.23 20.61 -61.00
C LYS A 204 -6.95 19.39 -61.57
N GLU A 205 -6.28 18.25 -61.63
CA GLU A 205 -6.74 17.06 -62.35
C GLU A 205 -7.35 15.99 -61.43
N GLN A 206 -7.33 16.21 -60.12
CA GLN A 206 -7.74 15.21 -59.13
C GLN A 206 -8.69 15.82 -58.09
N THR A 207 -9.69 15.04 -57.72
CA THR A 207 -10.56 15.29 -56.58
C THR A 207 -10.09 14.47 -55.39
N ILE A 208 -9.96 15.09 -54.23
CA ILE A 208 -9.67 14.39 -52.97
C ILE A 208 -10.96 14.23 -52.17
N PHE A 209 -11.23 13.01 -51.72
CA PHE A 209 -12.32 12.66 -50.83
C PHE A 209 -11.74 12.21 -49.48
N ASN A 210 -12.03 12.97 -48.44
CA ASN A 210 -11.66 12.66 -47.07
C ASN A 210 -12.92 12.37 -46.26
N LYS A 211 -12.97 11.20 -45.63
CA LYS A 211 -14.00 10.86 -44.66
C LYS A 211 -13.37 10.78 -43.27
N TYR A 212 -13.85 11.62 -42.37
CA TYR A 212 -13.49 11.65 -40.96
C TYR A 212 -14.58 10.96 -40.15
N SER A 213 -14.27 9.83 -39.53
CA SER A 213 -15.14 9.22 -38.52
C SER A 213 -14.66 9.67 -37.15
N VAL A 214 -15.42 10.56 -36.54
CA VAL A 214 -15.10 11.20 -35.26
C VAL A 214 -15.49 10.27 -34.12
N LYS A 215 -14.53 9.92 -33.26
CA LYS A 215 -14.73 9.02 -32.13
C LYS A 215 -15.23 9.79 -30.92
N THR A 216 -16.38 9.34 -30.43
CA THR A 216 -17.00 9.88 -29.23
C THR A 216 -16.48 9.15 -28.00
N SER A 217 -16.39 9.87 -26.89
CA SER A 217 -15.93 9.30 -25.64
C SER A 217 -16.71 9.84 -24.46
N TYR A 218 -16.91 8.97 -23.48
CA TYR A 218 -17.46 9.31 -22.19
C TYR A 218 -16.38 9.18 -21.13
N ALA A 219 -16.26 10.19 -20.28
CA ALA A 219 -15.48 10.11 -19.06
C ALA A 219 -16.42 10.09 -17.86
N TYR A 220 -16.33 9.03 -17.07
CA TYR A 220 -16.94 8.93 -15.75
C TYR A 220 -15.86 9.24 -14.72
N ILE A 221 -15.92 10.43 -14.15
CA ILE A 221 -14.93 10.93 -13.21
C ILE A 221 -15.51 10.81 -11.81
N ASP A 222 -14.85 10.00 -10.99
CA ASP A 222 -15.13 9.86 -9.57
C ASP A 222 -14.06 10.57 -8.75
N ASN A 223 -14.40 11.77 -8.29
CA ASN A 223 -13.57 12.63 -7.44
C ASN A 223 -14.13 12.78 -6.02
N GLY A 224 -14.97 11.84 -5.60
CA GLY A 224 -15.56 11.86 -4.27
C GLY A 224 -14.52 11.74 -3.16
N ILE A 225 -14.72 12.41 -2.02
CA ILE A 225 -13.77 12.33 -0.89
C ILE A 225 -13.91 10.98 -0.18
N VAL A 226 -15.14 10.56 0.08
CA VAL A 226 -15.46 9.34 0.86
C VAL A 226 -16.43 8.43 0.09
N PHE A 227 -17.41 9.02 -0.59
CA PHE A 227 -18.38 8.29 -1.40
C PHE A 227 -18.16 8.63 -2.87
N PRO A 228 -18.40 7.68 -3.78
CA PRO A 228 -18.22 7.90 -5.20
C PRO A 228 -19.13 9.02 -5.70
N SER A 229 -18.59 9.93 -6.50
CA SER A 229 -19.34 10.99 -7.16
C SER A 229 -19.08 10.92 -8.67
N ASN A 230 -19.98 10.24 -9.39
CA ASN A 230 -19.81 10.00 -10.82
C ASN A 230 -20.28 11.22 -11.62
N ASN A 231 -19.33 12.02 -12.10
CA ASN A 231 -19.59 13.05 -13.09
C ASN A 231 -19.35 12.48 -14.49
N GLU A 232 -20.34 12.61 -15.36
CA GLU A 232 -20.28 12.11 -16.74
C GLU A 232 -20.01 13.27 -17.71
N TYR A 233 -19.04 13.07 -18.60
CA TYR A 233 -18.69 14.03 -19.64
C TYR A 233 -18.58 13.36 -20.99
N GLN A 234 -19.27 13.89 -21.99
CA GLN A 234 -19.21 13.44 -23.37
C GLN A 234 -18.31 14.39 -24.18
N PHE A 235 -17.34 13.85 -24.92
CA PHE A 235 -16.42 14.65 -25.75
C PHE A 235 -15.88 13.85 -26.94
N ILE A 236 -15.16 14.53 -27.84
CA ILE A 236 -14.41 13.90 -28.93
C ILE A 236 -13.00 13.59 -28.50
N SER A 237 -12.62 12.32 -28.47
CA SER A 237 -11.26 11.90 -28.09
C SER A 237 -10.31 11.83 -29.29
N ASP A 238 -10.82 11.37 -30.43
CA ASP A 238 -10.03 11.15 -31.64
C ASP A 238 -10.92 11.11 -32.90
N TYR A 239 -10.30 10.87 -34.06
CA TYR A 239 -10.97 10.57 -35.31
C TYR A 239 -10.15 9.57 -36.13
N THR A 240 -10.81 8.89 -37.05
CA THR A 240 -10.15 8.11 -38.11
C THR A 240 -10.35 8.80 -39.45
N LEU A 241 -9.32 8.77 -40.30
CA LEU A 241 -9.34 9.39 -41.62
C LEU A 241 -9.23 8.29 -42.68
N ALA A 242 -10.19 8.29 -43.61
CA ALA A 242 -10.09 7.56 -44.86
C ALA A 242 -9.97 8.55 -46.02
N THR A 243 -8.87 8.48 -46.77
CA THR A 243 -8.61 9.34 -47.92
C THR A 243 -8.71 8.52 -49.21
N GLN A 244 -9.41 9.08 -50.19
CA GLN A 244 -9.53 8.55 -51.55
C GLN A 244 -9.30 9.69 -52.54
N SER A 245 -8.82 9.36 -53.74
CA SER A 245 -8.62 10.33 -54.82
C SER A 245 -9.21 9.79 -56.11
N LEU A 246 -9.86 10.65 -56.89
CA LEU A 246 -10.41 10.31 -58.20
C LEU A 246 -9.97 11.35 -59.22
N GLN A 247 -9.84 10.95 -60.49
CA GLN A 247 -9.63 11.91 -61.58
C GLN A 247 -10.85 12.83 -61.71
N LEU A 248 -10.60 14.13 -61.90
CA LEU A 248 -11.65 15.16 -61.95
C LEU A 248 -12.69 14.86 -63.04
N ASN A 249 -12.26 14.38 -64.21
CA ASN A 249 -13.16 14.06 -65.33
C ASN A 249 -14.18 12.97 -64.94
N THR A 250 -13.74 11.92 -64.25
CA THR A 250 -14.63 10.85 -63.77
C THR A 250 -15.60 11.38 -62.71
N GLN A 251 -15.10 12.22 -61.80
CA GLN A 251 -15.93 12.85 -60.77
C GLN A 251 -17.00 13.76 -61.38
N GLN A 252 -16.63 14.59 -62.37
CA GLN A 252 -17.55 15.47 -63.09
C GLN A 252 -18.66 14.69 -63.79
N GLN A 253 -18.36 13.53 -64.39
CA GLN A 253 -19.38 12.68 -65.01
C GLN A 253 -20.41 12.17 -63.99
N ILE A 254 -19.97 11.85 -62.77
CA ILE A 254 -20.84 11.30 -61.71
C ILE A 254 -21.72 12.41 -61.09
N TYR A 255 -21.13 13.54 -60.71
CA TYR A 255 -21.82 14.58 -59.95
C TYR A 255 -22.25 15.79 -60.78
N LYS A 256 -21.93 15.82 -62.08
CA LYS A 256 -22.19 16.93 -63.02
C LYS A 256 -21.59 18.28 -62.60
N LYS A 257 -20.60 18.27 -61.70
CA LYS A 257 -19.89 19.46 -61.21
C LYS A 257 -18.44 19.14 -60.87
N SER A 258 -17.56 20.11 -61.02
CA SER A 258 -16.13 20.01 -60.71
C SER A 258 -15.90 20.18 -59.21
N ILE A 259 -15.59 19.09 -58.50
CA ILE A 259 -15.24 19.10 -57.08
C ILE A 259 -13.74 18.86 -56.97
N TYR A 260 -13.00 19.74 -56.31
CA TYR A 260 -11.56 19.58 -56.11
C TYR A 260 -11.25 18.90 -54.76
N ALA A 261 -12.03 19.19 -53.73
CA ALA A 261 -11.89 18.55 -52.45
C ALA A 261 -13.26 18.35 -51.78
N GLN A 262 -13.41 17.24 -51.09
CA GLN A 262 -14.59 16.90 -50.31
C GLN A 262 -14.16 16.35 -48.96
N PHE A 263 -14.69 16.94 -47.88
CA PHE A 263 -14.45 16.52 -46.51
C PHE A 263 -15.79 16.15 -45.90
N THR A 264 -15.97 14.87 -45.59
CA THR A 264 -17.16 14.35 -44.92
C THR A 264 -16.81 14.02 -43.48
N PHE A 265 -17.61 14.51 -42.54
CA PHE A 265 -17.49 14.22 -41.12
C PHE A 265 -18.70 13.40 -40.69
N SER A 266 -18.46 12.29 -40.02
CA SER A 266 -19.47 11.37 -39.51
C SER A 266 -19.10 10.92 -38.09
N LEU A 267 -20.07 10.50 -37.29
CA LEU A 267 -19.75 9.85 -36.01
C LEU A 267 -19.30 8.41 -36.23
N ASP A 268 -18.30 7.99 -35.47
CA ASP A 268 -17.96 6.58 -35.32
C ASP A 268 -18.97 5.91 -34.39
N ASN A 269 -19.34 4.66 -34.70
CA ASN A 269 -20.24 3.87 -33.86
C ASN A 269 -19.50 3.24 -32.66
N ILE A 270 -18.17 3.23 -32.69
CA ILE A 270 -17.34 2.80 -31.56
C ILE A 270 -17.14 3.99 -30.61
N GLN A 271 -17.57 3.79 -29.37
CA GLN A 271 -17.39 4.74 -28.27
C GLN A 271 -16.30 4.28 -27.33
N GLN A 272 -15.53 5.21 -26.80
CA GLN A 272 -14.59 4.92 -25.71
C GLN A 272 -15.16 5.39 -24.38
N ILE A 273 -15.23 4.48 -23.41
CA ILE A 273 -15.67 4.76 -22.06
C ILE A 273 -14.45 4.74 -21.15
N ASN A 274 -14.18 5.88 -20.54
CA ASN A 274 -13.09 6.07 -19.60
C ASN A 274 -13.66 6.23 -18.19
N TYR A 275 -13.34 5.30 -17.29
CA TYR A 275 -13.59 5.50 -15.86
C TYR A 275 -12.31 6.02 -15.22
N ILE A 276 -12.41 7.12 -14.49
CA ILE A 276 -11.29 7.77 -13.81
C ILE A 276 -11.68 7.91 -12.34
N THR A 277 -11.06 7.09 -11.49
CA THR A 277 -11.35 7.04 -10.06
C THR A 277 -10.17 7.57 -9.27
N TYR A 278 -10.38 8.70 -8.58
CA TYR A 278 -9.39 9.26 -7.67
C TYR A 278 -9.35 8.48 -6.35
N ALA A 279 -8.20 8.50 -5.69
CA ALA A 279 -8.06 7.81 -4.40
C ALA A 279 -8.98 8.46 -3.36
N HIS A 280 -9.89 7.66 -2.82
CA HIS A 280 -10.77 8.05 -1.72
C HIS A 280 -10.02 8.03 -0.38
N LEU A 281 -10.60 8.71 0.61
CA LEU A 281 -10.03 8.81 1.95
C LEU A 281 -9.88 7.44 2.63
N ASP A 282 -10.82 6.53 2.43
CA ASP A 282 -10.79 5.17 2.98
C ASP A 282 -9.61 4.35 2.42
N GLU A 283 -9.31 4.47 1.13
CA GLU A 283 -8.15 3.83 0.51
C GLU A 283 -6.82 4.37 1.06
N VAL A 284 -6.74 5.69 1.29
CA VAL A 284 -5.58 6.34 1.91
C VAL A 284 -5.40 5.87 3.35
N LEU A 285 -6.49 5.81 4.12
CA LEU A 285 -6.49 5.31 5.49
C LEU A 285 -6.12 3.82 5.56
N ALA A 286 -6.61 3.00 4.63
CA ALA A 286 -6.24 1.59 4.53
C ALA A 286 -4.75 1.41 4.22
N SER A 287 -4.20 2.25 3.35
CA SER A 287 -2.76 2.27 3.02
C SER A 287 -1.92 2.63 4.25
N ILE A 288 -2.34 3.63 5.02
CA ILE A 288 -1.72 3.99 6.31
C ILE A 288 -1.82 2.81 7.30
N GLY A 289 -2.99 2.19 7.42
CA GLY A 289 -3.24 1.05 8.31
C GLY A 289 -2.39 -0.18 8.00
N SER A 290 -2.09 -0.44 6.72
CA SER A 290 -1.20 -1.52 6.30
C SER A 290 0.21 -1.37 6.89
N ILE A 291 0.75 -0.14 6.91
CA ILE A 291 2.07 0.14 7.49
C ILE A 291 2.04 0.04 9.01
N TRP A 292 0.96 0.48 9.67
CA TRP A 292 0.77 0.23 11.10
C TRP A 292 0.83 -1.27 11.43
N SER A 293 0.27 -2.11 10.58
CA SER A 293 0.29 -3.57 10.76
C SER A 293 1.71 -4.15 10.68
N ILE A 294 2.53 -3.70 9.71
CA ILE A 294 3.95 -4.08 9.62
C ILE A 294 4.71 -3.65 10.88
N ILE A 295 4.40 -2.47 11.42
CA ILE A 295 5.04 -1.93 12.61
C ILE A 295 4.62 -2.70 13.86
N LEU A 296 3.38 -3.17 13.94
CA LEU A 296 2.96 -4.10 14.99
C LEU A 296 3.75 -5.42 14.92
N ILE A 297 4.04 -5.93 13.73
CA ILE A 297 4.89 -7.13 13.59
C ILE A 297 6.33 -6.85 14.08
N LEU A 298 6.92 -5.71 13.68
CA LEU A 298 8.25 -5.30 14.17
C LEU A 298 8.27 -5.11 15.69
N SER A 299 7.18 -4.59 16.24
CA SER A 299 7.02 -4.46 17.69
C SER A 299 7.02 -5.79 18.41
N TYR A 300 6.37 -6.80 17.84
CA TYR A 300 6.38 -8.15 18.39
C TYR A 300 7.79 -8.75 18.41
N CYS A 301 8.59 -8.52 17.36
CA CYS A 301 10.01 -8.89 17.35
C CYS A 301 10.81 -8.18 18.46
N ALA A 302 10.52 -6.89 18.72
CA ALA A 302 11.17 -6.16 19.81
C ALA A 302 10.79 -6.71 21.20
N VAL A 303 9.53 -7.11 21.40
CA VAL A 303 9.08 -7.78 22.64
C VAL A 303 9.83 -9.09 22.83
N LEU A 304 9.90 -9.96 21.81
CA LEU A 304 10.64 -11.23 21.88
C LEU A 304 12.13 -11.00 22.20
N PHE A 305 12.74 -9.98 21.61
CA PHE A 305 14.12 -9.62 21.91
C PHE A 305 14.30 -9.14 23.35
N ASN A 306 13.37 -8.33 23.86
CA ASN A 306 13.36 -7.88 25.25
C ASN A 306 13.18 -9.06 26.23
N GLU A 307 12.30 -10.02 25.93
CA GLU A 307 12.10 -11.24 26.72
C GLU A 307 13.36 -12.12 26.78
N PHE A 308 14.03 -12.28 25.63
CA PHE A 308 15.30 -13.00 25.55
C PHE A 308 16.37 -12.34 26.44
N ASN A 309 16.57 -11.02 26.30
CA ASN A 309 17.54 -10.28 27.09
C ASN A 309 17.23 -10.33 28.59
N GLN A 310 15.95 -10.27 28.96
CA GLN A 310 15.53 -10.39 30.34
C GLN A 310 15.85 -11.77 30.91
N SER A 311 15.58 -12.84 30.15
CA SER A 311 15.88 -14.21 30.55
C SER A 311 17.38 -14.40 30.79
N GLU A 312 18.21 -13.93 29.86
CA GLU A 312 19.67 -13.95 30.00
C GLU A 312 20.16 -13.19 31.23
N TYR A 313 19.59 -12.00 31.49
CA TYR A 313 19.88 -11.24 32.71
C TYR A 313 19.53 -12.02 33.98
N LEU A 314 18.35 -12.66 34.02
CA LEU A 314 17.89 -13.45 35.17
C LEU A 314 18.77 -14.69 35.38
N TYR A 315 19.11 -15.42 34.32
CA TYR A 315 20.02 -16.58 34.41
C TYR A 315 21.37 -16.17 34.96
N ARG A 316 21.96 -15.09 34.44
CA ARG A 316 23.24 -14.58 34.97
C ARG A 316 23.15 -14.21 36.45
N LYS A 317 22.04 -13.60 36.87
CA LYS A 317 21.81 -13.23 38.28
C LYS A 317 21.70 -14.46 39.18
N ILE A 318 20.95 -15.48 38.76
CA ILE A 318 20.81 -16.73 39.51
C ILE A 318 22.13 -17.48 39.59
N ILE A 319 22.84 -17.63 38.48
CA ILE A 319 24.18 -18.24 38.45
C ILE A 319 25.11 -17.50 39.42
N SER A 320 25.06 -16.16 39.46
CA SER A 320 25.88 -15.37 40.38
C SER A 320 25.55 -15.56 41.86
N PHE A 321 24.32 -15.97 42.21
CA PHE A 321 23.98 -16.32 43.60
C PHE A 321 24.63 -17.63 44.05
N TYR A 322 24.71 -18.63 43.16
CA TYR A 322 25.33 -19.92 43.47
C TYR A 322 26.85 -19.90 43.27
N TYR A 323 27.33 -19.08 42.34
CA TYR A 323 28.74 -18.95 41.99
C TYR A 323 29.14 -17.46 42.06
N PRO A 324 29.54 -16.94 43.25
CA PRO A 324 29.88 -15.53 43.42
C PRO A 324 31.00 -15.06 42.48
N GLN A 325 31.88 -15.98 42.09
CA GLN A 325 32.98 -15.72 41.15
C GLN A 325 32.49 -15.26 39.77
N PHE A 326 31.28 -15.67 39.40
CA PHE A 326 30.64 -15.32 38.13
C PHE A 326 30.31 -13.83 38.02
N ARG A 327 30.23 -13.11 39.16
CA ARG A 327 29.99 -11.65 39.20
C ARG A 327 31.16 -10.85 38.59
N PHE A 328 32.37 -11.39 38.66
CA PHE A 328 33.60 -10.73 38.19
C PHE A 328 33.98 -11.08 36.75
N LEU A 329 33.20 -11.96 36.11
CA LEU A 329 33.40 -12.32 34.70
C LEU A 329 32.80 -11.26 33.77
N GLN A 330 33.62 -10.78 32.84
CA GLN A 330 33.22 -9.94 31.72
C GLN A 330 33.05 -10.82 30.48
N ILE A 331 31.79 -11.07 30.12
CA ILE A 331 31.41 -11.84 28.93
C ILE A 331 31.07 -10.83 27.83
N ARG A 332 31.82 -10.84 26.73
CA ARG A 332 31.52 -10.05 25.53
C ARG A 332 30.88 -10.94 24.48
N GLN A 333 29.71 -10.54 24.01
CA GLN A 333 28.93 -11.24 22.98
C GLN A 333 28.87 -10.41 21.69
N ASN A 334 28.65 -11.07 20.55
CA ASN A 334 28.29 -10.40 19.30
C ASN A 334 26.79 -10.08 19.24
N PHE A 335 26.35 -9.43 18.16
CA PHE A 335 24.93 -9.07 17.96
C PHE A 335 23.98 -10.29 17.86
N ILE A 336 24.51 -11.48 17.58
CA ILE A 336 23.77 -12.75 17.50
C ILE A 336 23.80 -13.48 18.87
N GLY A 337 24.47 -12.92 19.88
CA GLY A 337 24.57 -13.51 21.22
C GLY A 337 25.70 -14.55 21.39
N LYS A 338 26.55 -14.77 20.39
CA LYS A 338 27.73 -15.66 20.52
C LYS A 338 28.79 -15.00 21.38
N ILE A 339 29.35 -15.76 22.32
CA ILE A 339 30.42 -15.31 23.20
C ILE A 339 31.72 -15.21 22.40
N ILE A 340 32.26 -14.00 22.28
CA ILE A 340 33.52 -13.72 21.56
C ILE A 340 34.70 -13.77 22.53
N LYS A 341 34.53 -13.23 23.75
CA LYS A 341 35.62 -13.10 24.72
C LYS A 341 35.09 -13.18 26.14
N VAL A 342 35.82 -13.89 26.99
CA VAL A 342 35.52 -14.01 28.42
C VAL A 342 36.78 -13.66 29.19
N THR A 343 36.71 -12.62 30.01
CA THR A 343 37.82 -12.19 30.85
C THR A 343 37.38 -12.11 32.30
N GLY A 344 38.20 -12.62 33.20
CA GLY A 344 37.97 -12.57 34.63
C GLY A 344 39.27 -12.84 35.37
N TYR A 345 39.44 -12.22 36.54
CA TYR A 345 40.61 -12.45 37.39
C TYR A 345 41.96 -12.25 36.68
N GLY A 346 42.02 -11.30 35.73
CA GLY A 346 43.24 -11.03 34.95
C GLY A 346 43.58 -12.08 33.88
N GLN A 347 42.74 -13.11 33.68
CA GLN A 347 42.94 -14.17 32.70
C GLN A 347 41.86 -14.12 31.60
N SER A 348 42.23 -14.59 30.40
CA SER A 348 41.30 -14.81 29.30
C SER A 348 40.96 -16.29 29.25
N TYR A 349 39.68 -16.63 29.22
CA TYR A 349 39.21 -18.00 29.11
C TYR A 349 38.93 -18.34 27.65
N ASP A 350 39.06 -19.62 27.28
CA ASP A 350 38.66 -20.10 25.96
C ASP A 350 37.14 -19.92 25.77
N PRO A 351 36.69 -19.14 24.76
CA PRO A 351 35.27 -18.90 24.53
C PRO A 351 34.47 -20.17 24.24
N ILE A 352 35.06 -21.19 23.60
CA ILE A 352 34.34 -22.41 23.20
C ILE A 352 34.03 -23.28 24.41
N GLU A 353 35.05 -23.57 25.22
CA GLU A 353 34.88 -24.33 26.47
C GLU A 353 33.96 -23.60 27.46
N PHE A 354 34.15 -22.29 27.61
CA PHE A 354 33.30 -21.48 28.47
C PHE A 354 31.84 -21.48 28.00
N THR A 355 31.57 -21.42 26.70
CA THR A 355 30.19 -21.46 26.17
C THR A 355 29.49 -22.76 26.55
N LYS A 356 30.16 -23.92 26.41
CA LYS A 356 29.61 -25.22 26.81
C LYS A 356 29.29 -25.28 28.30
N TYR A 357 30.22 -24.78 29.13
CA TYR A 357 30.03 -24.71 30.57
C TYR A 357 28.88 -23.75 30.94
N TYR A 358 28.81 -22.59 30.30
CA TYR A 358 27.79 -21.58 30.58
C TYR A 358 26.40 -22.06 30.18
N GLU A 359 26.25 -22.75 29.05
CA GLU A 359 24.96 -23.35 28.65
C GLU A 359 24.47 -24.39 29.65
N LYS A 360 25.37 -25.20 30.23
CA LYS A 360 24.99 -26.11 31.32
C LYS A 360 24.48 -25.35 32.54
N LEU A 361 25.18 -24.29 32.96
CA LEU A 361 24.76 -23.44 34.07
C LEU A 361 23.42 -22.73 33.80
N LYS A 362 23.17 -22.31 32.55
CA LYS A 362 21.88 -21.75 32.15
C LYS A 362 20.75 -22.77 32.26
N GLN A 363 20.97 -24.00 31.82
CA GLN A 363 19.97 -25.06 31.96
C GLN A 363 19.63 -25.33 33.44
N ASP A 364 20.64 -25.38 34.30
CA ASP A 364 20.44 -25.53 35.74
C ASP A 364 19.69 -24.33 36.35
N ALA A 365 20.05 -23.10 35.94
CA ALA A 365 19.34 -21.89 36.35
C ALA A 365 17.88 -21.88 35.88
N ALA A 366 17.62 -22.26 34.63
CA ALA A 366 16.28 -22.36 34.07
C ALA A 366 15.41 -23.39 34.80
N GLN A 367 15.99 -24.54 35.17
CA GLN A 367 15.30 -25.52 36.00
C GLN A 367 14.96 -24.95 37.37
N LYS A 368 15.88 -24.22 38.02
CA LYS A 368 15.63 -23.58 39.32
C LYS A 368 14.56 -22.48 39.27
N MET A 369 14.40 -21.82 38.13
CA MET A 369 13.34 -20.82 37.90
C MET A 369 11.94 -21.41 37.70
N LYS A 370 11.79 -22.74 37.55
CA LYS A 370 10.47 -23.35 37.42
C LYS A 370 9.66 -23.13 38.70
N VAL A 371 8.38 -22.78 38.55
CA VAL A 371 7.46 -22.50 39.66
C VAL A 371 7.47 -23.62 40.71
N LYS A 372 7.50 -24.88 40.29
CA LYS A 372 7.59 -26.04 41.20
C LYS A 372 8.83 -26.01 42.09
N ASN A 373 9.97 -25.59 41.56
CA ASN A 373 11.22 -25.50 42.32
C ASN A 373 11.23 -24.28 43.24
N ILE A 374 10.67 -23.14 42.79
CA ILE A 374 10.49 -21.97 43.64
C ILE A 374 9.58 -22.31 44.83
N LEU A 375 8.45 -22.98 44.59
CA LEU A 375 7.54 -23.45 45.64
C LEU A 375 8.24 -24.42 46.60
N TYR A 376 9.01 -25.37 46.06
CA TYR A 376 9.77 -26.32 46.87
C TYR A 376 10.79 -25.62 47.79
N GLU A 377 11.54 -24.64 47.27
CA GLU A 377 12.49 -23.87 48.08
C GLU A 377 11.80 -22.99 49.13
N ILE A 378 10.66 -22.36 48.79
CA ILE A 378 9.83 -21.63 49.77
C ILE A 378 9.37 -22.58 50.88
N SER A 379 8.88 -23.77 50.54
CA SER A 379 8.47 -24.78 51.52
C SER A 379 9.64 -25.22 52.41
N ARG A 380 10.85 -25.39 51.86
CA ARG A 380 12.05 -25.70 52.68
C ARG A 380 12.38 -24.57 53.64
N ILE A 381 12.34 -23.33 53.17
CA ILE A 381 12.54 -22.16 54.04
C ILE A 381 11.47 -22.13 55.14
N GLN A 382 10.21 -22.40 54.81
CA GLN A 382 9.12 -22.51 55.77
C GLN A 382 9.42 -23.60 56.82
N PHE A 383 9.88 -24.79 56.42
CA PHE A 383 10.27 -25.85 57.35
C PHE A 383 11.46 -25.47 58.23
N ILE A 384 12.46 -24.76 57.68
CA ILE A 384 13.60 -24.25 58.46
C ILE A 384 13.14 -23.19 59.47
N LEU A 385 12.24 -22.30 59.06
CA LEU A 385 11.65 -21.31 59.99
C LEU A 385 10.85 -22.00 61.09
N GLN A 386 10.10 -23.06 60.75
CA GLN A 386 9.38 -23.92 61.69
C GLN A 386 10.27 -24.68 62.66
N SER A 387 11.52 -24.99 62.29
CA SER A 387 12.45 -25.65 63.19
C SER A 387 13.19 -24.68 64.13
N ILE A 388 13.23 -23.38 63.80
CA ILE A 388 13.97 -22.36 64.55
C ILE A 388 13.05 -21.54 65.46
N GLN A 389 11.81 -21.26 65.04
CA GLN A 389 10.88 -20.44 65.81
C GLN A 389 9.84 -21.27 66.57
N GLU A 390 9.36 -20.75 67.70
CA GLU A 390 8.26 -21.34 68.44
C GLU A 390 6.99 -21.38 67.59
N ARG A 391 6.28 -22.52 67.64
CA ARG A 391 5.06 -22.79 66.86
C ARG A 391 4.02 -21.67 66.98
N ASN A 392 3.93 -21.03 68.14
CA ASN A 392 2.99 -19.95 68.41
C ASN A 392 3.31 -18.66 67.63
N LEU A 393 4.59 -18.34 67.42
CA LEU A 393 5.00 -17.15 66.64
C LEU A 393 4.72 -17.33 65.14
N ILE A 394 4.85 -18.56 64.63
CA ILE A 394 4.53 -18.90 63.24
C ILE A 394 3.03 -18.93 62.99
N LEU A 395 2.25 -19.47 63.92
CA LEU A 395 0.79 -19.39 63.85
C LEU A 395 0.32 -17.92 63.90
N ASN A 396 0.96 -17.10 64.73
CA ASN A 396 0.67 -15.67 64.78
C ASN A 396 1.10 -14.92 63.51
N SER A 397 2.15 -15.33 62.81
CA SER A 397 2.54 -14.70 61.53
C SER A 397 1.57 -15.02 60.41
N HIS A 398 0.94 -16.21 60.40
CA HIS A 398 -0.17 -16.53 59.51
C HIS A 398 -1.42 -15.66 59.77
N ASN A 399 -1.61 -15.19 61.02
CA ASN A 399 -2.69 -14.25 61.38
C ASN A 399 -2.39 -12.79 60.99
N VAL A 400 -1.16 -12.47 60.56
CA VAL A 400 -0.77 -11.17 59.97
C VAL A 400 -1.02 -11.14 58.45
N GLY A 401 -1.78 -12.10 57.93
CA GLY A 401 -2.22 -12.13 56.53
C GLY A 401 -3.07 -10.91 56.14
N ILE A 402 -3.16 -10.64 54.84
CA ILE A 402 -4.08 -9.64 54.28
C ILE A 402 -5.51 -10.12 54.58
N LYS A 403 -6.22 -9.44 55.47
CA LYS A 403 -7.63 -9.73 55.75
C LYS A 403 -8.45 -9.64 54.46
N LEU A 404 -9.26 -10.66 54.19
CA LEU A 404 -10.23 -10.66 53.10
C LEU A 404 -11.26 -9.56 53.35
N LYS A 405 -11.08 -8.39 52.72
CA LYS A 405 -12.01 -7.25 52.81
C LYS A 405 -13.45 -7.56 52.37
N ILE A 406 -13.69 -8.71 51.76
CA ILE A 406 -15.03 -9.20 51.40
C ILE A 406 -15.88 -9.49 52.64
N LEU A 407 -15.27 -9.81 53.79
CA LEU A 407 -15.99 -10.08 55.03
C LEU A 407 -16.18 -8.84 55.92
N ASP A 408 -15.58 -7.70 55.55
CA ASP A 408 -15.64 -6.43 56.31
C ASP A 408 -16.65 -5.42 55.73
N LYS A 409 -17.63 -5.88 54.93
CA LYS A 409 -18.73 -5.02 54.44
C LYS A 409 -20.10 -5.58 54.79
N ASP A 410 -20.60 -5.10 55.93
CA ASP A 410 -21.99 -4.68 56.05
C ASP A 410 -22.30 -3.65 54.95
N SER A 411 -22.79 -4.12 53.81
CA SER A 411 -23.62 -3.33 52.90
C SER A 411 -24.04 -4.22 51.74
N SER A 412 -25.33 -4.56 51.74
CA SER A 412 -26.13 -4.91 50.59
C SER A 412 -25.62 -4.26 49.29
N GLU A 413 -25.02 -5.07 48.42
CA GLU A 413 -24.96 -4.94 46.95
C GLU A 413 -23.80 -5.79 46.42
N PHE A 414 -24.08 -7.07 46.19
CA PHE A 414 -23.27 -7.87 45.25
C PHE A 414 -24.14 -8.17 44.02
N PRO A 415 -23.71 -7.79 42.80
CA PRO A 415 -24.24 -8.38 41.59
C PRO A 415 -23.74 -9.83 41.51
N ASN A 416 -24.68 -10.78 41.52
CA ASN A 416 -24.42 -12.20 41.29
C ASN A 416 -23.74 -12.42 39.94
N ILE A 417 -22.42 -12.65 39.96
CA ILE A 417 -21.72 -13.37 38.90
C ILE A 417 -20.78 -14.36 39.58
N LEU A 418 -21.35 -15.48 40.03
CA LEU A 418 -20.59 -16.70 40.28
C LEU A 418 -20.56 -17.50 38.97
N PRO A 419 -19.38 -17.87 38.45
CA PRO A 419 -19.28 -19.00 37.54
C PRO A 419 -19.59 -20.28 38.33
N ASN A 420 -20.40 -21.16 37.74
CA ASN A 420 -20.74 -22.49 38.25
C ASN A 420 -19.51 -23.24 38.80
N GLU A 421 -19.39 -23.31 40.12
CA GLU A 421 -18.60 -24.32 40.81
C GLU A 421 -19.36 -25.64 40.78
N ASN A 422 -18.98 -26.50 39.84
CA ASN A 422 -19.09 -27.93 40.04
C ASN A 422 -17.73 -28.52 39.71
N GLN A 423 -17.17 -29.24 40.70
CA GLN A 423 -15.96 -30.06 40.65
C GLN A 423 -14.62 -29.38 40.97
N LEU A 424 -14.46 -28.96 42.22
CA LEU A 424 -13.19 -29.13 42.93
C LEU A 424 -13.48 -30.00 44.15
N ASN A 425 -13.00 -31.24 44.11
CA ASN A 425 -13.15 -32.23 45.17
C ASN A 425 -12.18 -31.86 46.31
N ASP A 426 -12.70 -31.66 47.52
CA ASP A 426 -11.96 -31.34 48.75
C ASP A 426 -10.96 -32.43 49.23
N ASN A 427 -10.72 -33.47 48.42
CA ASN A 427 -9.81 -34.56 48.75
C ASN A 427 -8.37 -34.36 48.25
N ASP A 428 -8.09 -33.34 47.43
CA ASP A 428 -6.74 -33.13 46.87
C ASP A 428 -5.79 -32.29 47.76
N PHE A 429 -6.29 -31.74 48.89
CA PHE A 429 -5.46 -31.03 49.87
C PHE A 429 -5.05 -31.86 51.11
N MET A 430 -5.37 -33.16 51.13
CA MET A 430 -5.05 -34.06 52.25
C MET A 430 -4.08 -35.19 51.87
N LEU A 431 -2.99 -34.85 51.19
CA LEU A 431 -1.81 -35.74 51.06
C LEU A 431 -0.60 -35.01 51.61
N LEU A 432 -0.41 -35.06 52.93
CA LEU A 432 0.88 -35.02 53.67
C LEU A 432 0.63 -34.86 55.19
N SER A 433 -0.15 -35.77 55.79
CA SER A 433 -0.03 -36.08 57.23
C SER A 433 -0.93 -37.27 57.60
N LYS A 434 -0.46 -38.49 57.35
CA LYS A 434 -0.90 -39.64 58.15
C LYS A 434 0.31 -40.47 58.57
N PRO A 435 0.61 -40.59 59.87
CA PRO A 435 1.51 -41.63 60.35
C PRO A 435 0.81 -42.98 60.17
N LYS A 436 1.47 -43.93 59.49
CA LYS A 436 1.04 -45.34 59.49
C LYS A 436 1.29 -45.91 60.88
N LEU A 437 0.25 -46.01 61.70
CA LEU A 437 0.22 -46.96 62.81
C LEU A 437 -0.34 -48.28 62.28
N ASN A 438 0.53 -49.29 62.19
CA ASN A 438 0.15 -50.67 61.90
C ASN A 438 -0.54 -51.29 63.14
N ASN A 439 -1.54 -52.13 62.91
CA ASN A 439 -1.92 -53.18 63.86
C ASN A 439 -2.04 -54.52 63.11
N LYS A 440 -0.97 -55.32 63.16
CA LYS A 440 -0.99 -56.69 63.67
C LYS A 440 0.44 -57.25 63.67
N THR A 441 0.91 -57.46 64.88
CA THR A 441 2.00 -58.30 65.39
C THR A 441 2.48 -59.44 64.49
N ASP A 442 3.80 -59.53 64.33
CA ASP A 442 4.53 -60.79 64.54
C ASP A 442 5.88 -60.46 65.24
N PRO A 443 6.26 -61.16 66.33
CA PRO A 443 7.38 -60.79 67.18
C PRO A 443 8.67 -61.49 66.72
N GLY A 444 9.72 -60.71 66.46
CA GLY A 444 11.08 -61.27 66.38
C GLY A 444 11.88 -60.78 65.17
N LYS A 445 12.53 -59.62 65.33
CA LYS A 445 13.90 -59.29 64.89
C LYS A 445 14.13 -57.78 65.06
N ASN A 446 14.59 -57.39 66.24
CA ASN A 446 15.20 -56.08 66.44
C ASN A 446 16.54 -56.05 65.72
N LYS A 447 16.67 -55.26 64.66
CA LYS A 447 17.95 -54.66 64.27
C LYS A 447 17.78 -53.15 64.27
N PHE A 448 18.32 -52.55 65.33
CA PHE A 448 18.62 -51.13 65.41
C PHE A 448 19.54 -50.75 64.24
N TYR A 449 19.16 -49.74 63.46
CA TYR A 449 20.13 -48.93 62.73
C TYR A 449 20.25 -47.61 63.46
N GLN A 450 21.32 -47.52 64.26
CA GLN A 450 21.82 -46.29 64.85
C GLN A 450 22.28 -45.33 63.74
N LEU A 451 21.86 -44.07 63.85
CA LEU A 451 22.53 -42.96 63.19
C LEU A 451 23.93 -42.82 63.80
N ASN A 452 24.96 -43.24 63.06
CA ASN A 452 26.34 -42.91 63.39
C ASN A 452 26.61 -41.46 63.02
N VAL A 453 26.60 -40.61 64.03
CA VAL A 453 27.35 -39.36 64.06
C VAL A 453 28.82 -39.75 64.27
N MET A 454 29.70 -39.43 63.32
CA MET A 454 31.14 -39.38 63.60
C MET A 454 31.72 -38.05 63.17
N ASN A 455 32.23 -37.35 64.18
CA ASN A 455 33.17 -36.25 64.07
C ASN A 455 34.59 -36.78 63.82
N HIS A 456 35.36 -35.91 63.15
CA HIS A 456 36.78 -35.65 63.31
C HIS A 456 37.88 -36.42 62.55
N THR A 457 38.78 -35.56 62.03
CA THR A 457 40.26 -35.64 61.95
C THR A 457 40.96 -36.35 60.79
N ARG A 458 41.62 -35.52 59.95
CA ARG A 458 43.08 -35.41 59.69
C ARG A 458 43.89 -36.72 59.65
N ILE A 459 44.71 -36.88 58.59
CA ILE A 459 46.12 -37.39 58.54
C ILE A 459 46.49 -37.50 57.04
N GLU A 460 47.35 -36.63 56.52
CA GLU A 460 48.81 -36.78 56.29
C GLU A 460 49.21 -37.36 54.94
N THR A 461 50.24 -36.71 54.42
CA THR A 461 51.09 -36.98 53.26
C THR A 461 51.71 -38.38 53.24
N THR A 462 51.87 -38.92 52.03
CA THR A 462 52.98 -39.83 51.72
C THR A 462 53.40 -39.61 50.27
N GLN A 463 54.66 -39.21 50.08
CA GLN A 463 55.38 -39.22 48.81
C GLN A 463 55.86 -40.65 48.51
N ILE A 464 55.79 -41.08 47.25
CA ILE A 464 56.77 -42.01 46.66
C ILE A 464 57.04 -41.57 45.20
N ASN A 465 58.33 -41.39 44.90
CA ASN A 465 58.94 -41.16 43.59
C ASN A 465 58.98 -42.42 42.72
N THR A 466 58.89 -42.27 41.39
CA THR A 466 59.67 -42.96 40.34
C THR A 466 59.42 -42.24 39.00
N SER A 467 60.38 -41.45 38.50
CA SER A 467 61.43 -41.78 37.53
C SER A 467 60.99 -42.00 36.07
N GLN A 468 61.35 -41.02 35.23
CA GLN A 468 61.99 -41.12 33.91
C GLN A 468 61.31 -41.82 32.70
N ASP A 469 61.14 -40.99 31.66
CA ASP A 469 61.61 -41.16 30.27
C ASP A 469 61.18 -42.40 29.44
N LYS A 470 60.32 -42.17 28.43
CA LYS A 470 60.69 -42.07 26.99
C LYS A 470 59.49 -42.15 26.03
N PHE A 471 59.52 -41.25 25.05
CA PHE A 471 59.06 -41.31 23.65
C PHE A 471 58.46 -42.63 23.12
N THR A 472 57.38 -42.56 22.33
CA THR A 472 57.45 -42.53 20.84
C THR A 472 56.10 -42.21 20.17
N LEU A 473 56.16 -41.39 19.10
CA LEU A 473 55.17 -41.28 18.02
C LEU A 473 54.96 -42.64 17.32
N ILE A 474 53.82 -42.82 16.63
CA ILE A 474 53.76 -43.26 15.22
C ILE A 474 52.30 -43.12 14.71
N THR A 475 52.20 -42.43 13.56
CA THR A 475 51.11 -42.32 12.55
C THR A 475 49.72 -41.85 12.95
#